data_AF-A0A2Y9NL49-F1
#
_entry.id   AF-A0A2Y9NL49-F1
#
_cell.length_a   1.000
_cell.length_b   1.000
_cell.length_c   1.000
_cell.angle_alpha   90.00
_cell.angle_beta   90.00
_cell.angle_gamma   90.00
#
_symmetry.space_group_name_H-M   'P 1'
#
loop_
_entity.id
_entity.type
_entity.pdbx_description
1 polymer ?
#
loop_
_entity_poly.entity_id
_entity_poly.type
_entity_poly.pdbx_seq_one_letter_code
_entity_poly.pdbx_strand_id
1 'polypeptide(L)'
;MAAPSAGPRSALQQKGLMTADRGRRILGVYGMHPDHQEALKKNRVVLAKQLLLSELLEHLLEKDIITLEMREHIQAKVCSFSQNVELLNLLPKRGPQAFDAFCVALRETKQGHLEDLLLTTLAGLQHLLPPLSCDYHLRLPFPVCESCPPRKQRRLSPDTVEHSLDHGDGPPGLQVKSCTPEFYQAHYQLAYRLQSRPRGLALVLSNVHFTGEKDLEFRSGGDVDHSTLVTLFKLLGYKVHVLLDQTAQEMQEKLRDFAQLPAHRVMDSCIVALLSHGMEGGVYGVDGTLLQLQEVFRLFDNANCPSLQNKPKMFFIQACRGGAIGSLGHLLLFTAATASLAL
;
A
#
# COMPACT_ATOMS: atom_id res chain seq x y z
N MET A 1 -11.06 -34.39 78.07
CA MET A 1 -11.51 -33.01 78.34
C MET A 1 -12.31 -32.52 77.14
N ALA A 2 -13.49 -31.94 77.41
CA ALA A 2 -14.38 -31.15 76.55
C ALA A 2 -14.94 -31.76 75.23
N ALA A 3 -16.20 -32.23 75.32
CA ALA A 3 -17.24 -32.06 74.28
C ALA A 3 -17.75 -30.58 74.29
N PRO A 4 -18.68 -30.08 73.44
CA PRO A 4 -19.69 -30.82 72.66
C PRO A 4 -20.17 -30.22 71.29
N SER A 5 -21.05 -31.02 70.67
CA SER A 5 -22.14 -30.79 69.68
C SER A 5 -22.53 -29.38 69.17
N ALA A 6 -22.91 -29.29 67.87
CA ALA A 6 -24.29 -29.07 67.38
C ALA A 6 -24.31 -28.58 65.90
N GLY A 7 -25.25 -29.05 65.07
CA GLY A 7 -25.54 -28.56 63.70
C GLY A 7 -26.38 -27.25 63.70
N PRO A 8 -27.24 -26.91 62.69
CA PRO A 8 -27.48 -27.46 61.34
C PRO A 8 -27.60 -26.40 60.19
N ARG A 9 -27.80 -26.85 58.93
CA ARG A 9 -28.56 -26.28 57.76
C ARG A 9 -28.55 -24.77 57.41
N SER A 10 -28.21 -24.46 56.14
CA SER A 10 -28.98 -23.67 55.11
C SER A 10 -28.01 -23.21 53.99
N ALA A 11 -28.14 -23.56 52.70
CA ALA A 11 -29.12 -23.21 51.66
C ALA A 11 -28.93 -21.81 51.02
N LEU A 12 -28.82 -21.79 49.67
CA LEU A 12 -28.91 -20.66 48.71
C LEU A 12 -27.62 -19.79 48.57
N GLN A 13 -27.13 -19.32 47.41
CA GLN A 13 -27.56 -19.33 45.99
C GLN A 13 -26.38 -18.79 45.13
N GLN A 14 -26.41 -19.07 43.82
CA GLN A 14 -25.73 -18.38 42.70
C GLN A 14 -24.18 -18.38 42.57
N LYS A 15 -23.70 -19.03 41.50
CA LYS A 15 -23.02 -18.34 40.40
C LYS A 15 -22.97 -19.24 39.15
N GLY A 16 -23.58 -18.75 38.08
CA GLY A 16 -23.52 -19.38 36.76
C GLY A 16 -22.08 -19.34 36.23
N LEU A 17 -21.57 -20.50 35.84
CA LEU A 17 -20.32 -20.60 35.11
C LEU A 17 -20.67 -20.52 33.62
N MET A 18 -20.69 -19.29 33.11
CA MET A 18 -20.65 -19.01 31.67
C MET A 18 -19.37 -19.64 31.12
N THR A 19 -19.51 -20.75 30.40
CA THR A 19 -18.46 -21.30 29.54
C THR A 19 -18.20 -20.27 28.44
N ALA A 20 -17.06 -19.59 28.55
CA ALA A 20 -16.57 -18.68 27.53
C ALA A 20 -16.36 -19.43 26.22
N ASP A 21 -17.24 -19.13 25.25
CA ASP A 21 -17.06 -19.44 23.84
C ASP A 21 -15.81 -18.72 23.34
N ARG A 22 -14.67 -19.41 23.36
CA ARG A 22 -13.45 -19.02 22.63
C ARG A 22 -13.61 -19.43 21.18
N GLY A 23 -14.59 -18.81 20.50
CA GLY A 23 -14.85 -18.95 19.09
C GLY A 23 -14.17 -17.84 18.28
N ARG A 24 -13.09 -18.22 17.58
CA ARG A 24 -12.54 -17.57 16.36
C ARG A 24 -12.41 -16.04 16.38
N ARG A 25 -11.25 -15.57 16.85
CA ARG A 25 -10.68 -14.32 16.34
C ARG A 25 -10.37 -14.48 14.85
N ILE A 26 -11.24 -13.92 14.02
CA ILE A 26 -10.97 -13.67 12.60
C ILE A 26 -9.88 -12.59 12.55
N LEU A 27 -8.65 -12.99 12.22
CA LEU A 27 -7.55 -12.06 11.97
C LEU A 27 -7.72 -11.45 10.56
N GLY A 28 -7.77 -10.12 10.49
CA GLY A 28 -6.87 -9.39 9.58
C GLY A 28 -7.45 -8.69 8.36
N VAL A 29 -8.54 -7.92 8.47
CA VAL A 29 -8.72 -6.75 7.58
C VAL A 29 -7.97 -5.58 8.23
N TYR A 30 -6.67 -5.46 7.97
CA TYR A 30 -5.86 -4.37 8.53
C TYR A 30 -6.18 -3.06 7.78
N GLY A 31 -7.19 -2.31 8.25
CA GLY A 31 -7.53 -1.00 7.71
C GLY A 31 -8.98 -0.58 8.02
N MET A 32 -9.29 0.69 7.77
CA MET A 32 -10.66 1.22 7.84
C MET A 32 -11.55 0.60 6.75
N HIS A 33 -12.86 0.45 6.99
CA HIS A 33 -13.81 -0.11 6.00
C HIS A 33 -13.80 0.70 4.68
N PRO A 34 -13.91 0.06 3.49
CA PRO A 34 -13.86 0.77 2.19
C PRO A 34 -14.86 1.92 2.05
N ASP A 35 -16.11 1.73 2.50
CA ASP A 35 -17.13 2.78 2.41
C ASP A 35 -16.80 3.99 3.30
N HIS A 36 -16.18 3.75 4.45
CA HIS A 36 -15.70 4.80 5.35
C HIS A 36 -14.53 5.57 4.71
N GLN A 37 -13.63 4.87 4.03
CA GLN A 37 -12.54 5.49 3.27
C GLN A 37 -13.08 6.36 2.12
N GLU A 38 -14.09 5.86 1.39
CA GLU A 38 -14.72 6.60 0.29
C GLU A 38 -15.49 7.83 0.80
N ALA A 39 -16.17 7.74 1.94
CA ALA A 39 -16.82 8.87 2.59
C ALA A 39 -15.82 9.97 2.98
N LEU A 40 -14.67 9.60 3.58
CA LEU A 40 -13.60 10.55 3.89
C LEU A 40 -12.98 11.16 2.62
N LYS A 41 -12.82 10.36 1.57
CA LYS A 41 -12.25 10.80 0.29
C LYS A 41 -13.15 11.81 -0.41
N LYS A 42 -14.46 11.56 -0.48
CA LYS A 42 -15.43 12.48 -1.10
C LYS A 42 -15.53 13.82 -0.36
N ASN A 43 -15.42 13.81 0.97
CA ASN A 43 -15.55 15.01 1.80
C ASN A 43 -14.20 15.67 2.15
N ARG A 44 -13.09 15.17 1.59
CA ARG A 44 -11.73 15.52 2.01
C ARG A 44 -11.44 17.02 2.00
N VAL A 45 -11.88 17.73 0.97
CA VAL A 45 -11.63 19.18 0.83
C VAL A 45 -12.38 19.98 1.89
N VAL A 46 -13.61 19.58 2.21
CA VAL A 46 -14.44 20.25 3.22
C VAL A 46 -13.87 19.98 4.60
N LEU A 47 -13.55 18.72 4.90
CA LEU A 47 -12.89 18.32 6.15
C LEU A 47 -11.56 19.05 6.34
N ALA A 48 -10.71 19.10 5.32
CA ALA A 48 -9.42 19.77 5.42
C ALA A 48 -9.54 21.28 5.73
N LYS A 49 -10.64 21.94 5.35
CA LYS A 49 -10.86 23.37 5.59
C LYS A 49 -11.55 23.68 6.92
N GLN A 50 -12.47 22.82 7.36
CA GLN A 50 -13.38 23.12 8.46
C GLN A 50 -13.03 22.42 9.77
N LEU A 51 -12.13 21.42 9.73
CA LEU A 51 -11.79 20.62 10.89
C LEU A 51 -10.84 21.37 11.85
N LEU A 52 -11.18 21.32 13.13
CA LEU A 52 -10.40 21.87 14.24
C LEU A 52 -9.63 20.74 14.93
N LEU A 53 -8.30 20.70 14.75
CA LEU A 53 -7.48 19.57 15.20
C LEU A 53 -7.16 19.54 16.70
N SER A 54 -7.07 20.70 17.36
CA SER A 54 -6.50 20.79 18.71
C SER A 54 -7.20 19.88 19.71
N GLU A 55 -8.52 19.98 19.79
CA GLU A 55 -9.35 19.17 20.69
C GLU A 55 -9.60 17.77 20.13
N LEU A 56 -9.65 17.64 18.80
CA LEU A 56 -9.91 16.36 18.14
C LEU A 56 -8.77 15.35 18.32
N LEU A 57 -7.51 15.82 18.29
CA LEU A 57 -6.34 14.97 18.49
C LEU A 57 -6.31 14.35 19.90
N GLU A 58 -6.83 15.05 20.91
CA GLU A 58 -6.87 14.54 22.29
C GLU A 58 -7.83 13.36 22.42
N HIS A 59 -9.02 13.48 21.83
CA HIS A 59 -10.01 12.41 21.77
C HIS A 59 -9.49 11.20 20.97
N LEU A 60 -8.75 11.43 19.88
CA LEU A 60 -8.18 10.36 19.07
C LEU A 60 -6.99 9.66 19.75
N LEU A 61 -6.23 10.37 20.58
CA LEU A 61 -5.19 9.79 21.44
C LEU A 61 -5.82 8.91 22.53
N GLU A 62 -6.88 9.39 23.19
CA GLU A 62 -7.58 8.64 24.25
C GLU A 62 -8.18 7.32 23.73
N LYS A 63 -8.59 7.28 22.46
CA LYS A 63 -9.12 6.08 21.80
C LYS A 63 -8.03 5.21 21.14
N ASP A 64 -6.75 5.48 21.38
CA ASP A 64 -5.60 4.78 20.79
C ASP A 64 -5.63 4.71 19.24
N ILE A 65 -6.33 5.64 18.58
CA ILE A 65 -6.40 5.70 17.11
C ILE A 65 -5.14 6.34 16.54
N ILE A 66 -4.57 7.31 17.26
CA ILE A 66 -3.31 7.95 16.92
C ILE A 66 -2.34 7.82 18.10
N THR A 67 -1.04 7.81 17.83
CA THR A 67 0.00 7.80 18.88
C THR A 67 0.50 9.22 19.15
N LEU A 68 1.19 9.42 20.28
CA LEU A 68 1.79 10.71 20.62
C LEU A 68 2.78 11.20 19.54
N GLU A 69 3.62 10.30 19.02
CA GLU A 69 4.55 10.60 17.93
C GLU A 69 3.84 11.10 16.66
N MET A 70 2.67 10.52 16.35
CA MET A 70 1.89 10.98 15.21
C MET A 70 1.25 12.34 15.46
N ARG A 71 0.81 12.62 16.69
CA ARG A 71 0.31 13.95 17.06
C ARG A 71 1.39 15.00 16.83
N GLU A 72 2.62 14.73 17.27
CA GLU A 72 3.75 15.62 17.05
C GLU A 72 4.04 15.80 15.55
N HIS A 73 4.02 14.72 14.76
CA HIS A 73 4.22 14.79 13.31
C HIS A 73 3.13 15.62 12.59
N ILE A 74 1.89 15.48 13.04
CA ILE A 74 0.77 16.27 12.52
C ILE A 74 0.97 17.75 12.91
N GLN A 75 1.26 18.04 14.18
CA GLN A 75 1.44 19.41 14.68
C GLN A 75 2.68 20.11 14.10
N ALA A 76 3.70 19.36 13.68
CA ALA A 76 4.88 19.90 13.02
C ALA A 76 4.59 20.53 11.64
N LYS A 77 3.40 20.31 11.05
CA LYS A 77 3.00 20.97 9.81
C LYS A 77 2.67 22.45 10.10
N VAL A 78 3.12 23.32 9.19
CA VAL A 78 3.12 24.79 9.35
C VAL A 78 1.73 25.41 9.48
N CYS A 79 0.72 24.87 8.79
CA CYS A 79 -0.63 25.45 8.76
C CYS A 79 -1.71 24.43 9.12
N SER A 80 -2.82 24.90 9.71
CA SER A 80 -3.95 24.04 10.13
C SER A 80 -4.46 23.17 8.98
N PHE A 81 -4.59 23.71 7.78
CA PHE A 81 -4.98 22.92 6.60
C PHE A 81 -4.04 21.72 6.34
N SER A 82 -2.71 21.92 6.40
CA SER A 82 -1.74 20.84 6.23
C SER A 82 -1.80 19.82 7.38
N GLN A 83 -2.06 20.28 8.61
CA GLN A 83 -2.28 19.40 9.76
C GLN A 83 -3.54 18.54 9.56
N ASN A 84 -4.64 19.15 9.08
CA ASN A 84 -5.90 18.47 8.77
C ASN A 84 -5.71 17.41 7.68
N VAL A 85 -4.97 17.74 6.61
CA VAL A 85 -4.65 16.81 5.53
C VAL A 85 -3.82 15.62 6.02
N GLU A 86 -2.84 15.86 6.89
CA GLU A 86 -2.00 14.81 7.46
C GLU A 86 -2.83 13.84 8.32
N LEU A 87 -3.70 14.35 9.19
CA LEU A 87 -4.63 13.51 9.95
C LEU A 87 -5.51 12.65 9.03
N LEU A 88 -6.10 13.25 7.98
CA LEU A 88 -6.93 12.55 7.01
C LEU A 88 -6.15 11.51 6.16
N ASN A 89 -4.83 11.62 6.06
CA ASN A 89 -3.97 10.58 5.45
C ASN A 89 -3.72 9.39 6.39
N LEU A 90 -3.70 9.66 7.69
CA LEU A 90 -3.37 8.67 8.70
C LEU A 90 -4.60 7.83 9.08
N LEU A 91 -5.78 8.44 9.19
CA LEU A 91 -7.01 7.79 9.65
C LEU A 91 -7.36 6.49 8.91
N PRO A 92 -7.34 6.40 7.56
CA PRO A 92 -7.66 5.15 6.84
C PRO A 92 -6.76 3.96 7.20
N LYS A 93 -5.56 4.22 7.73
CA LYS A 93 -4.54 3.22 8.08
C LYS A 93 -4.66 2.72 9.52
N ARG A 94 -5.55 3.28 10.35
CA ARG A 94 -5.63 3.01 11.81
C ARG A 94 -6.53 1.85 12.22
N GLY A 95 -7.11 1.15 11.24
CA GLY A 95 -7.92 -0.04 11.48
C GLY A 95 -9.42 0.23 11.45
N PRO A 96 -10.24 -0.79 11.71
CA PRO A 96 -11.68 -0.75 11.45
C PRO A 96 -12.44 0.26 12.33
N GLN A 97 -11.98 0.47 13.58
CA GLN A 97 -12.64 1.37 14.54
C GLN A 97 -12.30 2.85 14.35
N ALA A 98 -11.35 3.18 13.48
CA ALA A 98 -10.84 4.54 13.31
C ALA A 98 -11.90 5.52 12.80
N PHE A 99 -12.86 5.06 12.00
CA PHE A 99 -13.91 5.92 11.46
C PHE A 99 -14.94 6.26 12.53
N ASP A 100 -15.43 5.26 13.25
CA ASP A 100 -16.43 5.46 14.30
C ASP A 100 -15.86 6.33 15.43
N ALA A 101 -14.61 6.07 15.82
CA ALA A 101 -13.90 6.89 16.80
C ALA A 101 -13.71 8.33 16.32
N PHE A 102 -13.47 8.55 15.03
CA PHE A 102 -13.39 9.88 14.44
C PHE A 102 -14.74 10.60 14.43
N CYS A 103 -15.84 9.92 14.08
CA CYS A 103 -17.19 10.46 14.16
C CYS A 103 -17.57 10.85 15.60
N VAL A 104 -17.26 9.99 16.58
CA VAL A 104 -17.45 10.30 18.00
C VAL A 104 -16.63 11.53 18.40
N ALA A 105 -15.35 11.59 18.02
CA ALA A 105 -14.50 12.74 18.31
C ALA A 105 -15.03 14.05 17.68
N LEU A 106 -15.57 14.00 16.46
CA LEU A 106 -16.23 15.16 15.83
C LEU A 106 -17.46 15.62 16.64
N ARG A 107 -18.24 14.69 17.18
CA ARG A 107 -19.40 15.02 18.01
C ARG A 107 -19.01 15.65 19.34
N GLU A 108 -18.05 15.04 20.04
CA GLU A 108 -17.56 15.53 21.35
C GLU A 108 -16.90 16.90 21.22
N THR A 109 -16.20 17.16 20.11
CA THR A 109 -15.60 18.48 19.81
C THR A 109 -16.58 19.48 19.19
N LYS A 110 -17.89 19.20 19.23
CA LYS A 110 -18.96 20.08 18.70
C LYS A 110 -18.85 20.37 17.20
N GLN A 111 -18.18 19.51 16.45
CA GLN A 111 -18.05 19.54 14.98
C GLN A 111 -19.05 18.59 14.31
N GLY A 112 -20.25 18.44 14.88
CA GLY A 112 -21.28 17.49 14.43
C GLY A 112 -21.72 17.68 12.98
N HIS A 113 -21.65 18.89 12.43
CA HIS A 113 -21.93 19.15 11.01
C HIS A 113 -21.00 18.38 10.05
N LEU A 114 -19.76 18.10 10.45
CA LEU A 114 -18.82 17.28 9.68
C LEU A 114 -19.13 15.79 9.81
N GLU A 115 -19.61 15.36 10.98
CA GLU A 115 -20.12 14.01 11.20
C GLU A 115 -21.36 13.75 10.32
N ASP A 116 -22.33 14.66 10.36
CA ASP A 116 -23.57 14.57 9.56
C ASP A 116 -23.27 14.53 8.06
N LEU A 117 -22.28 15.32 7.60
CA LEU A 117 -21.82 15.30 6.22
C LEU A 117 -21.26 13.92 5.82
N LEU A 118 -20.47 13.31 6.70
CA LEU A 118 -19.89 11.98 6.47
C LEU A 118 -20.95 10.88 6.49
N LEU A 119 -21.88 10.91 7.45
CA LEU A 119 -22.96 9.94 7.55
C LEU A 119 -23.96 10.07 6.39
N THR A 120 -24.28 11.28 5.96
CA THR A 120 -25.12 11.53 4.78
C THR A 120 -24.47 10.96 3.52
N THR A 121 -23.16 11.15 3.37
CA THR A 121 -22.40 10.57 2.25
C THR A 121 -22.41 9.05 2.32
N LEU A 122 -22.26 8.47 3.52
CA LEU A 122 -22.27 7.03 3.74
C LEU A 122 -23.64 6.42 3.43
N ALA A 123 -24.73 7.07 3.85
CA ALA A 123 -26.10 6.68 3.50
C ALA A 123 -26.32 6.75 1.98
N GLY A 124 -25.78 7.78 1.31
CA GLY A 124 -25.82 7.90 -0.15
C GLY A 124 -25.04 6.80 -0.88
N LEU A 125 -23.98 6.26 -0.27
CA LEU A 125 -23.25 5.10 -0.80
C LEU A 125 -24.07 3.80 -0.64
N GLN A 126 -24.85 3.68 0.43
CA GLN A 126 -25.74 2.53 0.68
C GLN A 126 -26.99 2.54 -0.22
N HIS A 127 -27.47 3.71 -0.64
CA HIS A 127 -28.69 3.87 -1.45
C HIS A 127 -28.53 3.63 -2.96
N LEU A 128 -27.33 3.30 -3.45
CA LEU A 128 -27.09 2.94 -4.87
C LEU A 128 -27.31 1.44 -5.18
N LEU A 129 -27.84 0.66 -4.24
CA LEU A 129 -28.24 -0.74 -4.42
C LEU A 129 -29.66 -0.97 -3.89
N PRO A 130 -30.63 -1.48 -4.69
CA PRO A 130 -31.88 -1.98 -4.15
C PRO A 130 -31.67 -3.34 -3.45
N PRO A 131 -32.54 -3.69 -2.48
CA PRO A 131 -32.37 -4.85 -1.62
C PRO A 131 -32.81 -6.15 -2.33
N LEU A 132 -31.89 -7.10 -2.47
CA LEU A 132 -32.25 -8.50 -2.60
C LEU A 132 -31.56 -9.31 -1.51
N SER A 133 -32.41 -9.70 -0.57
CA SER A 133 -32.21 -10.74 0.42
C SER A 133 -31.62 -12.01 -0.19
N CYS A 134 -30.75 -12.65 0.58
CA CYS A 134 -30.25 -13.99 0.40
C CYS A 134 -31.38 -14.99 0.10
N ASP A 135 -31.19 -15.83 -0.91
CA ASP A 135 -31.72 -17.20 -0.95
C ASP A 135 -30.83 -18.05 -1.88
N TYR A 136 -29.95 -18.83 -1.26
CA TYR A 136 -29.16 -19.85 -1.93
C TYR A 136 -30.00 -21.12 -1.96
N HIS A 137 -30.60 -21.47 -3.11
CA HIS A 137 -31.14 -22.81 -3.31
C HIS A 137 -30.91 -23.33 -4.74
N LEU A 138 -29.93 -24.23 -4.81
CA LEU A 138 -29.76 -25.39 -5.71
C LEU A 138 -30.78 -25.58 -6.86
N ARG A 139 -30.25 -25.64 -8.10
CA ARG A 139 -30.53 -26.62 -9.22
C ARG A 139 -29.88 -26.12 -10.53
N LEU A 140 -28.61 -26.49 -10.83
CA LEU A 140 -28.15 -27.54 -11.78
C LEU A 140 -28.40 -27.24 -13.30
N PRO A 141 -27.60 -27.73 -14.29
CA PRO A 141 -26.64 -28.85 -14.24
C PRO A 141 -25.23 -28.64 -14.87
N PHE A 142 -24.36 -29.60 -14.52
CA PHE A 142 -22.99 -29.95 -14.95
C PHE A 142 -22.67 -29.96 -16.48
N PRO A 143 -21.40 -30.12 -16.93
CA PRO A 143 -20.69 -31.42 -16.84
C PRO A 143 -19.47 -31.44 -15.91
N VAL A 144 -19.43 -32.50 -15.11
CA VAL A 144 -18.26 -33.08 -14.45
C VAL A 144 -17.30 -33.58 -15.52
N CYS A 145 -15.99 -33.39 -15.32
CA CYS A 145 -15.00 -34.33 -15.82
C CYS A 145 -13.99 -34.62 -14.71
N GLU A 146 -14.28 -35.67 -13.94
CA GLU A 146 -13.29 -36.40 -13.17
C GLU A 146 -12.53 -37.31 -14.14
N SER A 147 -11.22 -37.08 -14.26
CA SER A 147 -10.26 -38.15 -14.57
C SER A 147 -8.87 -37.68 -14.19
N CYS A 148 -8.42 -38.07 -13.01
CA CYS A 148 -6.99 -38.21 -12.73
C CYS A 148 -6.46 -39.43 -13.50
N PRO A 149 -5.19 -39.39 -13.91
CA PRO A 149 -4.32 -40.49 -13.56
C PRO A 149 -3.06 -40.01 -12.80
N PRO A 150 -2.48 -40.88 -11.96
CA PRO A 150 -1.35 -40.55 -11.12
C PRO A 150 -0.04 -40.75 -11.87
N ARG A 151 0.91 -39.82 -11.73
CA ARG A 151 2.34 -40.19 -11.80
C ARG A 151 3.14 -39.54 -10.68
N LYS A 152 3.49 -40.42 -9.74
CA LYS A 152 4.64 -40.32 -8.84
C LYS A 152 5.87 -39.89 -9.64
N GLN A 153 6.61 -38.90 -9.13
CA GLN A 153 8.03 -39.13 -8.88
C GLN A 153 8.50 -38.37 -7.64
N ARG A 154 8.81 -39.19 -6.65
CA ARG A 154 9.51 -38.91 -5.41
C ARG A 154 11.01 -38.88 -5.75
N ARG A 155 11.70 -37.80 -5.41
CA ARG A 155 13.11 -37.86 -4.99
C ARG A 155 13.23 -37.11 -3.66
N LEU A 156 12.99 -37.86 -2.59
CA LEU A 156 13.77 -37.78 -1.36
C LEU A 156 15.10 -38.49 -1.70
N SER A 157 16.29 -38.02 -1.36
CA SER A 157 16.85 -37.72 -0.02
C SER A 157 18.39 -37.55 -0.19
N PRO A 158 19.25 -37.41 0.84
CA PRO A 158 19.14 -36.79 2.18
C PRO A 158 20.37 -35.92 2.58
N ASP A 159 20.32 -35.43 3.82
CA ASP A 159 21.44 -35.15 4.76
C ASP A 159 22.09 -33.76 4.86
N THR A 160 21.61 -33.08 5.90
CA THR A 160 22.33 -32.24 6.87
C THR A 160 23.76 -32.73 7.16
N VAL A 161 24.78 -31.88 6.96
CA VAL A 161 25.91 -31.74 7.89
C VAL A 161 26.43 -30.30 7.87
N GLU A 162 26.98 -29.92 9.01
CA GLU A 162 27.36 -28.62 9.53
C GLU A 162 28.47 -27.86 8.81
N HIS A 163 28.35 -26.54 8.94
CA HIS A 163 29.39 -25.54 9.28
C HIS A 163 30.60 -25.42 8.35
N SER A 164 30.63 -24.30 7.65
CA SER A 164 31.86 -23.55 7.44
C SER A 164 31.60 -22.12 7.88
N LEU A 165 32.34 -21.68 8.90
CA LEU A 165 32.47 -20.27 9.27
C LEU A 165 33.32 -19.61 8.19
N ASP A 166 32.69 -19.29 7.06
CA ASP A 166 33.26 -18.34 6.11
C ASP A 166 32.56 -17.01 6.35
N HIS A 167 33.30 -16.03 6.85
CA HIS A 167 32.86 -14.64 6.86
C HIS A 167 32.90 -14.13 5.42
N GLY A 168 31.97 -14.63 4.60
CA GLY A 168 31.77 -14.17 3.24
C GLY A 168 31.05 -12.84 3.26
N ASP A 169 31.82 -11.75 3.26
CA ASP A 169 31.39 -10.38 2.93
C ASP A 169 30.95 -10.27 1.45
N GLY A 170 30.06 -11.16 1.01
CA GLY A 170 29.28 -11.02 -0.21
C GLY A 170 27.94 -10.37 0.14
N PRO A 171 27.41 -9.44 -0.69
CA PRO A 171 26.08 -8.91 -0.47
C PRO A 171 25.09 -10.07 -0.40
N PRO A 172 24.22 -10.13 0.62
CA PRO A 172 23.24 -11.21 0.77
C PRO A 172 22.48 -11.39 -0.54
N GLY A 173 22.55 -12.59 -1.12
CA GLY A 173 21.85 -12.88 -2.37
C GLY A 173 20.38 -12.54 -2.23
N LEU A 174 19.89 -11.60 -3.05
CA LEU A 174 18.51 -11.14 -2.99
C LEU A 174 17.57 -12.32 -3.28
N GLN A 175 16.77 -12.70 -2.29
CA GLN A 175 15.81 -13.81 -2.41
C GLN A 175 14.38 -13.30 -2.26
N VAL A 176 13.55 -13.57 -3.27
CA VAL A 176 12.11 -13.28 -3.23
C VAL A 176 11.37 -14.56 -2.84
N LYS A 177 10.68 -14.52 -1.69
CA LYS A 177 9.86 -15.64 -1.23
C LYS A 177 8.63 -15.78 -2.13
N SER A 178 8.34 -17.01 -2.53
CA SER A 178 7.12 -17.32 -3.30
C SER A 178 5.88 -17.17 -2.42
N CYS A 179 4.77 -16.71 -3.00
CA CYS A 179 3.49 -16.68 -2.30
C CYS A 179 2.93 -18.10 -2.17
N THR A 180 2.24 -18.42 -1.07
CA THR A 180 1.60 -19.72 -0.93
C THR A 180 0.27 -19.78 -1.69
N PRO A 181 -0.17 -20.96 -2.15
CA PRO A 181 -1.47 -21.12 -2.80
C PRO A 181 -2.64 -20.65 -1.93
N GLU A 182 -2.57 -20.88 -0.63
CA GLU A 182 -3.60 -20.50 0.34
C GLU A 182 -3.71 -18.97 0.45
N PHE A 183 -2.56 -18.28 0.47
CA PHE A 183 -2.53 -16.83 0.43
C PHE A 183 -3.18 -16.33 -0.87
N TYR A 184 -2.84 -16.89 -2.02
CA TYR A 184 -3.46 -16.47 -3.28
C TYR A 184 -4.98 -16.68 -3.27
N GLN A 185 -5.46 -17.87 -2.89
CA GLN A 185 -6.88 -18.20 -2.83
C GLN A 185 -7.68 -17.28 -1.91
N ALA A 186 -7.09 -16.87 -0.78
CA ALA A 186 -7.74 -15.98 0.17
C ALA A 186 -7.84 -14.52 -0.31
N HIS A 187 -6.96 -14.05 -1.21
CA HIS A 187 -6.84 -12.62 -1.53
C HIS A 187 -7.14 -12.24 -2.99
N TYR A 188 -7.11 -13.18 -3.94
CA TYR A 188 -7.17 -12.84 -5.37
C TYR A 188 -8.46 -12.13 -5.80
N GLN A 189 -9.58 -12.36 -5.12
CA GLN A 189 -10.87 -11.74 -5.47
C GLN A 189 -10.93 -10.24 -5.14
N LEU A 190 -10.10 -9.78 -4.18
CA LEU A 190 -10.06 -8.39 -3.72
C LEU A 190 -8.83 -7.62 -4.24
N ALA A 191 -7.98 -8.29 -5.04
CA ALA A 191 -6.76 -7.71 -5.59
C ALA A 191 -6.88 -7.46 -7.09
N TYR A 192 -6.01 -6.60 -7.62
CA TYR A 192 -5.81 -6.53 -9.07
C TYR A 192 -5.39 -7.90 -9.60
N ARG A 193 -5.93 -8.28 -10.75
CA ARG A 193 -5.41 -9.41 -11.52
C ARG A 193 -3.91 -9.19 -11.74
N LEU A 194 -3.08 -10.16 -11.37
CA LEU A 194 -1.61 -10.09 -11.45
C LEU A 194 -1.01 -11.49 -11.69
N GLN A 195 -1.53 -12.20 -12.71
CA GLN A 195 -1.26 -13.61 -12.99
C GLN A 195 -0.60 -13.90 -14.36
N SER A 196 -0.48 -12.91 -15.22
CA SER A 196 0.26 -12.97 -16.48
C SER A 196 1.72 -13.38 -16.30
N ARG A 197 2.30 -13.93 -17.37
CA ARG A 197 3.72 -14.31 -17.45
C ARG A 197 4.33 -13.71 -18.73
N PRO A 198 5.20 -12.69 -18.64
CA PRO A 198 5.62 -12.00 -17.41
C PRO A 198 4.47 -11.24 -16.74
N ARG A 199 4.65 -10.88 -15.46
CA ARG A 199 3.66 -10.09 -14.68
C ARG A 199 3.38 -8.73 -15.32
N GLY A 200 4.43 -8.15 -15.90
CA GLY A 200 4.46 -6.85 -16.51
C GLY A 200 5.80 -6.57 -17.17
N LEU A 201 5.88 -5.43 -17.85
CA LEU A 201 7.15 -4.81 -18.16
C LEU A 201 7.60 -3.94 -16.98
N ALA A 202 8.91 -3.93 -16.72
CA ALA A 202 9.53 -3.02 -15.76
C ALA A 202 10.58 -2.19 -16.49
N LEU A 203 10.61 -0.87 -16.28
CA LEU A 203 11.68 -0.01 -16.76
C LEU A 203 12.53 0.46 -15.57
N VAL A 204 13.85 0.28 -15.66
CA VAL A 204 14.84 0.84 -14.72
C VAL A 204 15.68 1.84 -15.49
N LEU A 205 15.52 3.13 -15.16
CA LEU A 205 16.29 4.22 -15.73
C LEU A 205 17.20 4.79 -14.65
N SER A 206 18.52 4.64 -14.81
CA SER A 206 19.51 5.13 -13.85
C SER A 206 20.45 6.13 -14.51
N ASN A 207 20.45 7.35 -14.02
CA ASN A 207 21.43 8.37 -14.36
C ASN A 207 22.43 8.49 -13.21
N VAL A 208 23.70 8.27 -13.50
CA VAL A 208 24.80 8.20 -12.54
C VAL A 208 25.89 9.20 -12.91
N HIS A 209 26.18 9.34 -14.21
CA HIS A 209 27.16 10.28 -14.73
C HIS A 209 26.46 11.50 -15.34
N PHE A 210 26.78 12.69 -14.85
CA PHE A 210 26.18 13.94 -15.31
C PHE A 210 27.25 14.79 -16.01
N THR A 211 26.90 15.37 -17.16
CA THR A 211 27.80 16.14 -18.02
C THR A 211 27.25 17.54 -18.35
N GLY A 212 26.15 17.95 -17.72
CA GLY A 212 25.50 19.24 -17.93
C GLY A 212 26.27 20.42 -17.33
N GLU A 213 25.84 21.64 -17.68
CA GLU A 213 26.41 22.89 -17.13
C GLU A 213 26.13 23.07 -15.63
N LYS A 214 25.09 22.40 -15.12
CA LYS A 214 24.83 22.33 -13.68
C LYS A 214 25.79 21.34 -13.05
N ASP A 215 26.43 21.77 -11.96
CA ASP A 215 27.36 20.98 -11.16
C ASP A 215 26.62 19.88 -10.37
N LEU A 216 26.17 18.85 -11.08
CA LEU A 216 25.54 17.66 -10.52
C LEU A 216 26.61 16.60 -10.29
N GLU A 217 26.82 16.24 -9.02
CA GLU A 217 27.83 15.27 -8.63
C GLU A 217 27.56 13.86 -9.19
N PHE A 218 28.63 13.09 -9.41
CA PHE A 218 28.53 11.66 -9.72
C PHE A 218 27.79 10.90 -8.60
N ARG A 219 26.83 10.05 -8.96
CA ARG A 219 26.01 9.31 -7.99
C ARG A 219 26.66 7.98 -7.57
N SER A 220 27.69 8.04 -6.72
CA SER A 220 28.31 6.86 -6.12
C SER A 220 27.27 5.93 -5.49
N GLY A 221 27.29 4.64 -5.86
CA GLY A 221 26.32 3.63 -5.40
C GLY A 221 25.06 3.50 -6.28
N GLY A 222 24.88 4.36 -7.28
CA GLY A 222 23.76 4.25 -8.22
C GLY A 222 23.79 2.98 -9.09
N ASP A 223 24.97 2.39 -9.28
CA ASP A 223 25.21 1.09 -9.91
C ASP A 223 24.70 -0.08 -9.05
N VAL A 224 24.84 0.04 -7.73
CA VAL A 224 24.33 -0.93 -6.75
C VAL A 224 22.79 -0.90 -6.74
N ASP A 225 22.19 0.30 -6.68
CA ASP A 225 20.74 0.48 -6.75
C ASP A 225 20.17 -0.12 -8.04
N HIS A 226 20.81 0.21 -9.17
CA HIS A 226 20.45 -0.29 -10.49
C HIS A 226 20.44 -1.81 -10.54
N SER A 227 21.55 -2.44 -10.14
CA SER A 227 21.71 -3.90 -10.17
C SER A 227 20.72 -4.59 -9.24
N THR A 228 20.45 -3.98 -8.09
CA THR A 228 19.48 -4.47 -7.10
C THR A 228 18.07 -4.48 -7.67
N LEU A 229 17.61 -3.36 -8.27
CA LEU A 229 16.26 -3.28 -8.84
C LEU A 229 16.08 -4.16 -10.08
N VAL A 230 17.08 -4.25 -10.95
CA VAL A 230 17.04 -5.17 -12.10
C VAL A 230 16.90 -6.62 -11.63
N THR A 231 17.65 -7.01 -10.60
CA THR A 231 17.56 -8.35 -10.01
C THR A 231 16.21 -8.58 -9.35
N LEU A 232 15.75 -7.63 -8.53
CA LEU A 232 14.46 -7.69 -7.83
C LEU A 232 13.30 -7.87 -8.81
N PHE A 233 13.20 -7.04 -9.84
CA PHE A 233 12.09 -7.09 -10.78
C PHE A 233 12.10 -8.36 -11.63
N LYS A 234 13.28 -8.88 -11.99
CA LYS A 234 13.39 -10.21 -12.62
C LYS A 234 12.88 -11.31 -11.70
N LEU A 235 13.28 -11.30 -10.42
CA LEU A 235 12.82 -12.28 -9.42
C LEU A 235 11.31 -12.18 -9.15
N LEU A 236 10.72 -10.98 -9.25
CA LEU A 236 9.28 -10.75 -9.17
C LEU A 236 8.52 -11.14 -10.46
N GLY A 237 9.22 -11.61 -11.50
CA GLY A 237 8.62 -12.12 -12.74
C GLY A 237 8.28 -11.05 -13.78
N TYR A 238 8.96 -9.89 -13.76
CA TYR A 238 8.84 -8.85 -14.78
C TYR A 238 9.87 -9.03 -15.89
N LYS A 239 9.51 -8.56 -17.10
CA LYS A 239 10.48 -8.37 -18.18
C LYS A 239 11.08 -6.97 -18.03
N VAL A 240 12.36 -6.91 -17.66
CA VAL A 240 13.04 -5.66 -17.31
C VAL A 240 13.71 -5.04 -18.52
N HIS A 241 13.39 -3.76 -18.77
CA HIS A 241 14.05 -2.85 -19.70
C HIS A 241 14.95 -1.93 -18.89
N VAL A 242 16.12 -1.62 -19.45
CA VAL A 242 17.16 -0.87 -18.75
C VAL A 242 17.59 0.31 -19.61
N LEU A 243 17.70 1.48 -18.99
CA LEU A 243 18.25 2.70 -19.57
C LEU A 243 19.28 3.29 -18.61
N LEU A 244 20.41 3.72 -19.15
CA LEU A 244 21.52 4.28 -18.39
C LEU A 244 21.90 5.64 -18.95
N ASP A 245 22.16 6.60 -18.07
CA ASP A 245 22.74 7.91 -18.41
C ASP A 245 22.06 8.59 -19.61
N GLN A 246 20.80 8.97 -19.41
CA GLN A 246 19.92 9.56 -20.41
C GLN A 246 19.74 11.07 -20.18
N THR A 247 19.75 11.85 -21.26
CA THR A 247 19.36 13.27 -21.24
C THR A 247 17.85 13.41 -20.98
N ALA A 248 17.39 14.59 -20.57
CA ALA A 248 15.96 14.81 -20.30
C ALA A 248 15.08 14.51 -21.52
N GLN A 249 15.53 14.87 -22.72
CA GLN A 249 14.82 14.59 -23.97
C GLN A 249 14.77 13.09 -24.24
N GLU A 250 15.90 12.38 -24.17
CA GLU A 250 15.95 10.93 -24.39
C GLU A 250 15.11 10.17 -23.35
N MET A 251 15.11 10.62 -22.08
CA MET A 251 14.23 10.06 -21.06
C MET A 251 12.76 10.19 -21.48
N GLN A 252 12.33 11.38 -21.90
CA GLN A 252 10.94 11.63 -22.30
C GLN A 252 10.53 10.77 -23.51
N GLU A 253 11.39 10.67 -24.52
CA GLU A 253 11.17 9.87 -25.73
C GLU A 253 11.10 8.37 -25.38
N LYS A 254 12.09 7.85 -24.66
CA LYS A 254 12.15 6.41 -24.33
C LYS A 254 11.09 5.98 -23.33
N LEU A 255 10.66 6.85 -22.41
CA LEU A 255 9.50 6.61 -21.54
C LEU A 255 8.21 6.52 -22.36
N ARG A 256 8.06 7.41 -23.36
CA ARG A 256 6.90 7.38 -24.27
C ARG A 256 6.89 6.09 -25.08
N ASP A 257 8.01 5.72 -25.68
CA ASP A 257 8.13 4.49 -26.46
C ASP A 257 7.84 3.26 -25.60
N PHE A 258 8.38 3.22 -24.38
CA PHE A 258 8.10 2.16 -23.42
C PHE A 258 6.62 2.08 -23.05
N ALA A 259 5.95 3.22 -22.82
CA ALA A 259 4.52 3.28 -22.52
C ALA A 259 3.65 2.78 -23.68
N GLN A 260 4.10 2.95 -24.93
CA GLN A 260 3.38 2.54 -26.13
C GLN A 260 3.65 1.10 -26.58
N LEU A 261 4.50 0.34 -25.86
CA LEU A 261 4.80 -1.04 -26.22
C LEU A 261 3.51 -1.91 -26.26
N PRO A 262 3.21 -2.59 -27.38
CA PRO A 262 2.01 -3.43 -27.52
C PRO A 262 1.94 -4.57 -26.49
N ALA A 263 3.10 -4.98 -25.97
CA ALA A 263 3.24 -6.02 -24.96
C ALA A 263 2.43 -5.74 -23.68
N HIS A 264 2.20 -4.46 -23.33
CA HIS A 264 1.38 -4.08 -22.18
C HIS A 264 -0.06 -4.64 -22.26
N ARG A 265 -0.59 -4.87 -23.46
CA ARG A 265 -1.98 -5.35 -23.66
C ARG A 265 -2.23 -6.70 -23.00
N VAL A 266 -1.26 -7.62 -23.08
CA VAL A 266 -1.37 -9.01 -22.60
C VAL A 266 -0.79 -9.23 -21.20
N MET A 267 -0.23 -8.20 -20.60
CA MET A 267 0.34 -8.24 -19.25
C MET A 267 -0.59 -7.56 -18.25
N ASP A 268 -0.41 -7.85 -16.97
CA ASP A 268 -1.33 -7.40 -15.92
C ASP A 268 -0.85 -6.15 -15.18
N SER A 269 0.43 -5.78 -15.25
CA SER A 269 0.96 -4.60 -14.54
C SER A 269 2.12 -3.91 -15.28
N CYS A 270 2.55 -2.76 -14.75
CA CYS A 270 3.72 -2.03 -15.20
C CYS A 270 4.50 -1.45 -14.03
N ILE A 271 5.83 -1.46 -14.13
CA ILE A 271 6.76 -0.82 -13.19
C ILE A 271 7.64 0.19 -13.93
N VAL A 272 7.86 1.36 -13.35
CA VAL A 272 8.87 2.33 -13.78
C VAL A 272 9.67 2.78 -12.56
N ALA A 273 10.98 2.61 -12.61
CA ALA A 273 11.92 3.10 -11.61
C ALA A 273 12.84 4.16 -12.24
N LEU A 274 12.82 5.37 -11.68
CA LEU A 274 13.66 6.49 -12.09
C LEU A 274 14.65 6.81 -10.97
N LEU A 275 15.95 6.66 -11.25
CA LEU A 275 17.04 6.89 -10.29
C LEU A 275 17.97 7.98 -10.84
N SER A 276 17.92 9.17 -10.26
CA SER A 276 18.71 10.32 -10.73
C SER A 276 18.83 11.37 -9.63
N HIS A 277 19.54 12.47 -9.91
CA HIS A 277 19.31 13.71 -9.19
C HIS A 277 17.91 14.24 -9.48
N GLY A 278 17.42 15.11 -8.60
CA GLY A 278 16.12 15.74 -8.80
C GLY A 278 15.89 16.92 -7.91
N MET A 279 14.72 17.51 -8.07
CA MET A 279 14.18 18.54 -7.20
C MET A 279 12.67 18.33 -7.09
N GLU A 280 11.98 19.21 -6.38
CA GLU A 280 10.53 19.09 -6.23
C GLU A 280 9.85 19.00 -7.60
N GLY A 281 9.10 17.92 -7.82
CA GLY A 281 8.33 17.70 -9.05
C GLY A 281 9.09 17.15 -10.26
N GLY A 282 10.43 16.98 -10.20
CA GLY A 282 11.20 16.60 -11.39
C GLY A 282 12.50 15.82 -11.12
N VAL A 283 12.96 15.14 -12.17
CA VAL A 283 14.22 14.37 -12.19
C VAL A 283 15.15 14.89 -13.27
N TYR A 284 16.44 14.92 -13.01
CA TYR A 284 17.43 15.44 -13.95
C TYR A 284 17.85 14.40 -14.99
N GLY A 285 17.98 14.83 -16.24
CA GLY A 285 18.79 14.16 -17.24
C GLY A 285 20.28 14.36 -16.97
N VAL A 286 21.12 13.57 -17.62
CA VAL A 286 22.58 13.71 -17.51
C VAL A 286 23.09 15.06 -18.02
N ASP A 287 22.31 15.71 -18.87
CA ASP A 287 22.51 17.06 -19.39
C ASP A 287 22.17 18.18 -18.38
N GLY A 288 21.69 17.83 -17.18
CA GLY A 288 21.30 18.82 -16.16
C GLY A 288 19.94 19.49 -16.45
N THR A 289 19.26 19.08 -17.51
CA THR A 289 17.89 19.50 -17.84
C THR A 289 16.89 18.71 -16.99
N LEU A 290 15.82 19.37 -16.54
CA LEU A 290 14.81 18.77 -15.67
C LEU A 290 13.67 18.15 -16.49
N LEU A 291 13.35 16.88 -16.23
CA LEU A 291 12.12 16.22 -16.70
C LEU A 291 11.07 16.24 -15.60
N GLN A 292 9.90 16.81 -15.90
CA GLN A 292 8.79 16.91 -14.96
C GLN A 292 8.12 15.54 -14.74
N LEU A 293 7.95 15.12 -13.49
CA LEU A 293 7.31 13.84 -13.16
C LEU A 293 5.84 13.80 -13.58
N GLN A 294 5.16 14.94 -13.59
CA GLN A 294 3.78 15.04 -14.10
C GLN A 294 3.69 14.59 -15.57
N GLU A 295 4.67 14.97 -16.40
CA GLU A 295 4.73 14.53 -17.79
C GLU A 295 4.96 13.03 -17.89
N VAL A 296 5.83 12.49 -17.04
CA VAL A 296 6.06 11.04 -16.95
C VAL A 296 4.77 10.31 -16.61
N PHE A 297 4.06 10.70 -15.54
CA PHE A 297 2.82 10.03 -15.14
C PHE A 297 1.72 10.13 -16.21
N ARG A 298 1.65 11.26 -16.91
CA ARG A 298 0.70 11.45 -18.03
C ARG A 298 0.91 10.42 -19.14
N LEU A 299 2.15 10.02 -19.44
CA LEU A 299 2.43 8.99 -20.46
C LEU A 299 1.77 7.64 -20.15
N PHE A 300 1.51 7.34 -18.87
CA PHE A 300 0.95 6.05 -18.41
C PHE A 300 -0.49 6.18 -17.88
N ASP A 301 -1.14 7.33 -18.03
CA ASP A 301 -2.53 7.49 -17.62
C ASP A 301 -3.48 6.71 -18.56
N ASN A 302 -4.78 6.72 -18.23
CA ASN A 302 -5.78 5.98 -18.98
C ASN A 302 -6.03 6.54 -20.39
N ALA A 303 -5.73 7.82 -20.64
CA ALA A 303 -5.94 8.47 -21.93
C ALA A 303 -4.77 8.18 -22.89
N ASN A 304 -3.54 8.21 -22.37
CA ASN A 304 -2.33 8.09 -23.17
C ASN A 304 -1.80 6.65 -23.25
N CYS A 305 -2.11 5.79 -22.29
CA CYS A 305 -1.73 4.37 -22.29
C CYS A 305 -2.94 3.44 -22.05
N PRO A 306 -3.85 3.31 -23.04
CA PRO A 306 -5.06 2.49 -22.90
C PRO A 306 -4.75 1.00 -22.66
N SER A 307 -3.60 0.50 -23.11
CA SER A 307 -3.13 -0.87 -22.85
C SER A 307 -2.91 -1.18 -21.35
N LEU A 308 -2.73 -0.14 -20.53
CA LEU A 308 -2.57 -0.22 -19.08
C LEU A 308 -3.80 0.28 -18.30
N GLN A 309 -4.92 0.56 -18.97
CA GLN A 309 -6.15 0.98 -18.30
C GLN A 309 -6.63 -0.14 -17.34
N ASN A 310 -7.04 0.26 -16.13
CA ASN A 310 -7.46 -0.63 -15.04
C ASN A 310 -6.39 -1.63 -14.55
N LYS A 311 -5.13 -1.46 -14.97
CA LYS A 311 -3.98 -2.24 -14.51
C LYS A 311 -3.15 -1.44 -13.50
N PRO A 312 -2.59 -2.09 -12.46
CA PRO A 312 -1.71 -1.44 -11.50
C PRO A 312 -0.42 -0.96 -12.17
N LYS A 313 -0.11 0.32 -11.94
CA LYS A 313 1.08 1.02 -12.44
C LYS A 313 1.86 1.54 -11.24
N MET A 314 3.09 1.06 -11.07
CA MET A 314 3.94 1.36 -9.92
C MET A 314 5.13 2.20 -10.37
N PHE A 315 5.34 3.34 -9.70
CA PHE A 315 6.46 4.23 -9.92
C PHE A 315 7.33 4.29 -8.67
N PHE A 316 8.64 4.12 -8.87
CA PHE A 316 9.67 4.25 -7.85
C PHE A 316 10.60 5.39 -8.23
N ILE A 317 10.58 6.48 -7.47
CA ILE A 317 11.41 7.66 -7.77
C ILE A 317 12.48 7.78 -6.69
N GLN A 318 13.73 7.51 -7.06
CA GLN A 318 14.90 7.75 -6.23
C GLN A 318 15.58 9.03 -6.74
N ALA A 319 15.17 10.17 -6.17
CA ALA A 319 15.73 11.47 -6.47
C ALA A 319 15.50 12.45 -5.31
N CYS A 320 16.36 13.48 -5.21
CA CYS A 320 16.15 14.58 -4.28
C CYS A 320 14.87 15.37 -4.65
N ARG A 321 14.26 16.03 -3.67
CA ARG A 321 13.06 16.88 -3.85
C ARG A 321 13.30 18.36 -3.52
N GLY A 322 14.55 18.78 -3.42
CA GLY A 322 14.92 20.07 -2.84
C GLY A 322 14.94 20.01 -1.32
N GLY A 323 15.94 20.64 -0.72
CA GLY A 323 16.17 20.66 0.73
C GLY A 323 17.61 21.02 1.05
N ALA A 324 17.83 21.76 2.12
CA ALA A 324 19.16 22.04 2.65
C ALA A 324 19.90 20.71 2.94
N ILE A 325 21.21 20.71 2.69
CA ILE A 325 22.17 19.61 2.87
C ILE A 325 21.78 18.74 4.08
N GLY A 326 21.30 17.51 3.85
CA GLY A 326 21.06 16.53 4.91
C GLY A 326 19.87 15.56 4.79
N SER A 327 18.97 15.68 3.81
CA SER A 327 17.82 14.76 3.70
C SER A 327 18.15 13.54 2.83
N LEU A 328 18.15 12.34 3.44
CA LEU A 328 18.27 11.06 2.75
C LEU A 328 17.20 10.95 1.64
N GLY A 329 17.63 10.44 0.47
CA GLY A 329 16.75 10.20 -0.68
C GLY A 329 15.51 9.40 -0.29
N HIS A 330 14.35 9.99 -0.48
CA HIS A 330 13.06 9.36 -0.18
C HIS A 330 12.63 8.49 -1.38
N LEU A 331 12.60 7.18 -1.21
CA LEU A 331 11.95 6.28 -2.16
C LEU A 331 10.42 6.48 -2.08
N LEU A 332 9.84 7.13 -3.08
CA LEU A 332 8.40 7.30 -3.16
C LEU A 332 7.78 6.21 -4.05
N LEU A 333 6.89 5.42 -3.46
CA LEU A 333 6.03 4.48 -4.16
C LEU A 333 4.74 5.21 -4.56
N PHE A 334 4.56 5.51 -5.84
CA PHE A 334 3.30 6.01 -6.36
C PHE A 334 2.57 4.90 -7.12
N THR A 335 1.30 4.67 -6.76
CA THR A 335 0.36 4.01 -7.68
C THR A 335 -0.21 5.08 -8.61
N ALA A 336 -0.38 4.82 -9.91
CA ALA A 336 -0.91 5.86 -10.81
C ALA A 336 -2.28 6.42 -10.38
N ALA A 337 -3.09 5.64 -9.64
CA ALA A 337 -4.34 6.12 -9.05
C ALA A 337 -4.13 7.20 -7.97
N THR A 338 -2.97 7.20 -7.29
CA THR A 338 -2.57 8.21 -6.31
C THR A 338 -1.67 9.30 -6.88
N ALA A 339 -1.00 9.06 -8.02
CA ALA A 339 -0.14 10.06 -8.69
C ALA A 339 -0.92 11.29 -9.18
N SER A 340 -2.19 11.11 -9.57
CA SER A 340 -3.08 12.23 -9.93
C SER A 340 -3.62 13.01 -8.72
N LEU A 341 -3.35 12.55 -7.49
CA LEU A 341 -3.82 13.12 -6.22
C LEU A 341 -2.66 13.65 -5.35
N ALA A 342 -1.42 13.51 -5.80
CA ALA A 342 -0.21 13.87 -5.05
C ALA A 342 0.55 15.09 -5.66
N LEU A 343 -0.11 15.83 -6.55
CA LEU A 343 0.30 17.16 -7.01
C LEU A 343 -0.63 18.20 -6.40
#